data_AF-A0A7K8Q6G8-F1
#
_entry.id   AF-A0A7K8Q6G8-F1
#
_cell.length_a   1.000
_cell.length_b   1.000
_cell.length_c   1.000
_cell.angle_alpha   90.00
_cell.angle_beta   90.00
_cell.angle_gamma   90.00
#
_symmetry.space_group_name_H-M   'P 1'
#
loop_
_entity.id
_entity.type
_entity.pdbx_description
1 polymer ?
#
loop_
_entity_poly.entity_id
_entity_poly.type
_entity_poly.pdbx_seq_one_letter_code
_entity_poly.pdbx_strand_id
1 'polypeptide(L)'
;DERLRALDDMMGGVLEIRREDVLKLDIPPPLFISKPEDLWTDEEKKIFVEYAKKVEKLNEEKEEYKQVLQNEWKKLEASIRETTRNFDETVCKLSERKMKSDMVIYQEELKIANLTYVLLLDEELDTREVGLHNCLTKKKIEKVSYRLECSFFLPTPPPQNLEHGFTKQFADIPDDLFDELFQLYKHRPKTPRTEMLFDTANPYGNCSGPAEDYKDALTLLMKAMDELDSPEHMPDGLDLSMWKRFCLARRNKMESEELVKWKALTLAEMEAFLRRRMEENEKMKSQIQNIFKELTWLQEEKMRLQQNVIVQFLLKQGQVELDSTEIPEYTDAILIKKSVVEELNCSIMTQGEKKIAAIVELKDFSKGIFRLEWEHKKMKMQIEDLKEKARDIVILPISKDCQLFLTVKNYDAHIAQHISGMEQTLEVMDKVHKKNVRNHRKKIRELKKCILLKEQANYELSLELKEMLVSVSERRHVFEAADTRDISEKMAKHRYQEILQQKYLQGLLKEKKEQFEILQSDLE
;
A
#
# COMPACT_ATOMS: atom_id res chain seq x y z
N ASP A 1 -78.39 3.17 49.23
CA ASP A 1 -78.06 4.60 49.09
C ASP A 1 -77.80 5.40 50.36
N GLU A 2 -78.17 4.94 51.55
CA GLU A 2 -77.69 5.58 52.79
C GLU A 2 -76.29 5.10 53.19
N ARG A 3 -75.94 3.82 52.94
CA ARG A 3 -74.58 3.30 53.21
C ARG A 3 -73.48 3.91 52.34
N LEU A 4 -73.74 4.14 51.06
CA LEU A 4 -72.77 4.80 50.16
C LEU A 4 -72.62 6.28 50.53
N ARG A 5 -73.72 6.97 50.87
CA ARG A 5 -73.67 8.34 51.42
C ARG A 5 -72.96 8.41 52.77
N ALA A 6 -73.19 7.46 53.66
CA ALA A 6 -72.49 7.39 54.94
C ALA A 6 -70.99 7.05 54.76
N LEU A 7 -70.62 6.27 53.74
CA LEU A 7 -69.22 5.98 53.41
C LEU A 7 -68.51 7.19 52.80
N ASP A 8 -69.19 7.95 51.93
CA ASP A 8 -68.72 9.25 51.44
C ASP A 8 -68.58 10.27 52.57
N ASP A 9 -69.59 10.41 53.44
CA ASP A 9 -69.58 11.36 54.56
C ASP A 9 -68.59 10.99 55.66
N MET A 10 -68.35 9.69 55.91
CA MET A 10 -67.45 9.26 56.99
C MET A 10 -66.02 8.97 56.54
N MET A 11 -65.80 8.51 55.31
CA MET A 11 -64.47 8.07 54.81
C MET A 11 -64.15 8.51 53.37
N GLY A 12 -64.88 9.47 52.80
CA GLY A 12 -64.60 9.99 51.45
C GLY A 12 -64.69 8.94 50.33
N GLY A 13 -65.47 7.88 50.53
CA GLY A 13 -65.81 6.91 49.50
C GLY A 13 -64.79 5.78 49.26
N VAL A 14 -63.69 5.68 50.03
CA VAL A 14 -62.65 4.64 49.85
C VAL A 14 -62.34 3.91 51.16
N LEU A 15 -62.40 2.56 51.14
CA LEU A 15 -62.18 1.69 52.32
C LEU A 15 -60.71 1.48 52.69
N GLU A 16 -59.78 1.61 51.75
CA GLU A 16 -58.33 1.51 51.96
C GLU A 16 -57.64 2.66 51.20
N ILE A 17 -57.04 3.60 51.94
CA ILE A 17 -56.25 4.68 51.34
C ILE A 17 -54.98 4.07 50.77
N ARG A 18 -54.89 3.90 49.45
CA ARG A 18 -53.64 3.51 48.80
C ARG A 18 -52.75 4.74 48.72
N ARG A 19 -51.42 4.57 48.83
CA ARG A 19 -50.48 5.70 48.69
C ARG A 19 -50.62 6.46 47.35
N GLU A 20 -51.17 5.78 46.34
CA GLU A 20 -51.52 6.34 45.02
C GLU A 20 -52.67 7.37 45.07
N ASP A 21 -53.51 7.33 46.11
CA ASP A 21 -54.67 8.22 46.23
C ASP A 21 -54.26 9.64 46.66
N VAL A 22 -53.06 9.80 47.24
CA VAL A 22 -52.44 11.12 47.53
C VAL A 22 -52.27 11.95 46.26
N LEU A 23 -52.01 11.31 45.11
CA LEU A 23 -51.88 12.00 43.82
C LEU A 23 -53.22 12.50 43.28
N LYS A 24 -54.34 11.90 43.69
CA LYS A 24 -55.71 12.23 43.23
C LYS A 24 -56.44 13.22 44.14
N LEU A 25 -55.91 13.47 45.34
CA LEU A 25 -56.47 14.45 46.28
C LEU A 25 -56.16 15.86 45.80
N ASP A 26 -57.20 16.65 45.53
CA ASP A 26 -57.09 18.09 45.23
C ASP A 26 -57.90 18.88 46.26
N ILE A 27 -57.28 19.86 46.90
CA ILE A 27 -57.96 20.70 47.89
C ILE A 27 -58.71 21.81 47.13
N PRO A 28 -60.06 21.85 47.18
CA PRO A 28 -60.83 22.82 46.41
C PRO A 28 -60.50 24.25 46.86
N PRO A 29 -60.35 25.20 45.92
CA PRO A 29 -60.02 26.58 46.26
C PRO A 29 -61.17 27.23 47.05
N PRO A 30 -60.87 27.99 48.10
CA PRO A 30 -61.86 28.79 48.81
C PRO A 30 -62.61 29.73 47.85
N LEU A 31 -63.95 29.79 48.00
CA LEU A 31 -64.87 30.53 47.10
C LEU A 31 -64.56 32.02 46.95
N PHE A 32 -63.81 32.63 47.88
CA PHE A 32 -63.46 34.05 47.88
C PHE A 32 -62.21 34.39 47.04
N ILE A 33 -61.43 33.40 46.57
CA ILE A 33 -60.27 33.61 45.69
C ILE A 33 -60.67 34.28 44.36
N SER A 34 -61.93 34.16 43.95
CA SER A 34 -62.48 34.83 42.76
C SER A 34 -62.65 36.35 42.92
N LYS A 35 -62.48 36.90 44.13
CA LYS A 35 -62.57 38.34 44.44
C LYS A 35 -61.15 38.96 44.59
N PRO A 36 -60.93 40.23 44.23
CA PRO A 36 -59.63 40.90 44.37
C PRO A 36 -59.08 40.90 45.81
N GLU A 37 -57.76 40.71 45.97
CA GLU A 37 -57.05 40.61 47.27
C GLU A 37 -57.28 41.79 48.22
N ASP A 38 -57.58 42.97 47.68
CA ASP A 38 -57.79 44.21 48.43
C ASP A 38 -59.09 44.21 49.28
N LEU A 39 -60.03 43.32 48.97
CA LEU A 39 -61.34 43.22 49.64
C LEU A 39 -61.41 42.08 50.67
N TRP A 40 -60.30 41.38 50.92
CA TRP A 40 -60.29 40.26 51.85
C TRP A 40 -60.30 40.76 53.29
N THR A 41 -61.26 40.27 54.07
CA THR A 41 -61.27 40.45 55.53
C THR A 41 -60.08 39.73 56.18
N ASP A 42 -59.66 40.19 57.35
CA ASP A 42 -58.51 39.59 58.06
C ASP A 42 -58.73 38.10 58.41
N GLU A 43 -59.99 37.67 58.51
CA GLU A 43 -60.38 36.26 58.67
C GLU A 43 -60.25 35.47 57.36
N GLU A 44 -60.66 36.03 56.22
CA GLU A 44 -60.46 35.43 54.88
C GLU A 44 -58.98 35.29 54.52
N LYS A 45 -58.14 36.28 54.90
CA LYS A 45 -56.68 36.19 54.77
C LYS A 45 -56.08 35.05 55.58
N LYS A 46 -56.57 34.80 56.81
CA LYS A 46 -56.15 33.64 57.62
C LYS A 46 -56.56 32.31 56.99
N ILE A 47 -57.80 32.23 56.47
CA ILE A 47 -58.31 31.03 55.78
C ILE A 47 -57.50 30.74 54.51
N PHE A 48 -57.09 31.76 53.76
CA PHE A 48 -56.21 31.61 52.60
C PHE A 48 -54.82 31.12 52.97
N VAL A 49 -54.21 31.67 54.02
CA VAL A 49 -52.89 31.21 54.51
C VAL A 49 -52.95 29.76 54.99
N GLU A 50 -54.04 29.34 55.65
CA GLU A 50 -54.25 27.95 56.04
C GLU A 50 -54.50 27.03 54.84
N TYR A 51 -55.26 27.48 53.84
CA TYR A 51 -55.45 26.77 52.57
C TYR A 51 -54.13 26.59 51.83
N ALA A 52 -53.35 27.66 51.66
CA ALA A 52 -52.05 27.64 51.02
C ALA A 52 -51.09 26.66 51.71
N LYS A 53 -51.03 26.68 53.05
CA LYS A 53 -50.24 25.70 53.83
C LYS A 53 -50.69 24.26 53.63
N LYS A 54 -52.00 24.00 53.48
CA LYS A 54 -52.52 22.65 53.23
C LYS A 54 -52.21 22.18 51.80
N VAL A 55 -52.30 23.08 50.82
CA VAL A 55 -51.93 22.80 49.42
C VAL A 55 -50.43 22.56 49.29
N GLU A 56 -49.60 23.34 49.99
CA GLU A 56 -48.15 23.17 50.04
C GLU A 56 -47.77 21.80 50.62
N LYS A 57 -48.32 21.44 51.78
CA LYS A 57 -48.11 20.11 52.38
C LYS A 57 -48.56 18.95 51.49
N LEU A 58 -49.72 19.08 50.85
CA LEU A 58 -50.22 18.05 49.93
C LEU A 58 -49.34 17.94 48.67
N ASN A 59 -48.82 19.05 48.16
CA ASN A 59 -47.85 19.03 47.07
C ASN A 59 -46.50 18.43 47.49
N GLU A 60 -46.03 18.70 48.71
CA GLU A 60 -44.84 18.06 49.29
C GLU A 60 -45.03 16.54 49.38
N GLU A 61 -46.15 16.06 49.91
CA GLU A 61 -46.49 14.63 49.99
C GLU A 61 -46.60 13.97 48.60
N LYS A 62 -47.20 14.66 47.61
CA LYS A 62 -47.26 14.21 46.22
C LYS A 62 -45.86 14.09 45.60
N GLU A 63 -44.97 15.05 45.85
CA GLU A 63 -43.61 15.04 45.30
C GLU A 63 -42.74 13.97 45.99
N GLU A 64 -42.86 13.80 47.32
CA GLU A 64 -42.22 12.70 48.05
C GLU A 64 -42.64 11.33 47.50
N TYR A 65 -43.94 11.13 47.30
CA TYR A 65 -44.46 9.88 46.75
C TYR A 65 -43.98 9.64 45.30
N LYS A 66 -43.97 10.68 44.47
CA LYS A 66 -43.40 10.63 43.12
C LYS A 66 -41.91 10.29 43.14
N GLN A 67 -41.13 10.83 44.07
CA GLN A 67 -39.72 10.48 44.23
C GLN A 67 -39.53 9.02 44.63
N VAL A 68 -40.36 8.49 45.54
CA VAL A 68 -40.35 7.06 45.91
C VAL A 68 -40.62 6.19 44.68
N LEU A 69 -41.67 6.49 43.91
CA LEU A 69 -41.99 5.77 42.67
C LEU A 69 -40.87 5.85 41.63
N GLN A 70 -40.24 7.03 41.46
CA GLN A 70 -39.10 7.18 40.56
C GLN A 70 -37.89 6.35 41.01
N ASN A 71 -37.64 6.25 42.31
CA ASN A 71 -36.55 5.44 42.85
C ASN A 71 -36.83 3.94 42.71
N GLU A 72 -38.06 3.50 42.97
CA GLU A 72 -38.50 2.13 42.73
C GLU A 72 -38.41 1.76 41.24
N TRP A 73 -38.86 2.65 40.36
CA TRP A 73 -38.74 2.47 38.92
C TRP A 73 -37.28 2.34 38.48
N LYS A 74 -36.39 3.24 38.91
CA LYS A 74 -34.95 3.15 38.62
C LYS A 74 -34.32 1.86 39.16
N LYS A 75 -34.73 1.43 40.36
CA LYS A 75 -34.24 0.18 40.97
C LYS A 75 -34.69 -1.04 40.18
N LEU A 76 -35.96 -1.08 39.76
CA LEU A 76 -36.52 -2.15 38.94
C LEU A 76 -35.83 -2.18 37.57
N GLU A 77 -35.64 -1.02 36.96
CA GLU A 77 -34.95 -0.89 35.67
C GLU A 77 -33.50 -1.37 35.77
N ALA A 78 -32.76 -0.97 36.81
CA ALA A 78 -31.41 -1.47 37.06
C ALA A 78 -31.38 -2.98 37.27
N SER A 79 -32.32 -3.53 38.05
CA SER A 79 -32.44 -4.97 38.26
C SER A 79 -32.72 -5.73 36.97
N ILE A 80 -33.61 -5.21 36.09
CA ILE A 80 -33.91 -5.82 34.79
C ILE A 80 -32.67 -5.78 33.88
N ARG A 81 -31.94 -4.66 33.84
CA ARG A 81 -30.71 -4.56 33.04
C ARG A 81 -29.66 -5.56 33.51
N GLU A 82 -29.50 -5.72 34.82
CA GLU A 82 -28.55 -6.67 35.40
C GLU A 82 -28.95 -8.12 35.10
N THR A 83 -30.22 -8.49 35.27
CA THR A 83 -30.70 -9.85 34.96
C THR A 83 -30.58 -10.18 33.47
N THR A 84 -30.92 -9.23 32.58
CA THR A 84 -30.74 -9.40 31.13
C THR A 84 -29.26 -9.58 30.79
N ARG A 85 -28.38 -8.75 31.34
CA ARG A 85 -26.93 -8.88 31.11
C ARG A 85 -26.41 -10.24 31.58
N ASN A 86 -26.81 -10.68 32.77
CA ASN A 86 -26.41 -11.98 33.30
C ASN A 86 -26.93 -13.12 32.43
N PHE A 87 -28.17 -13.03 31.94
CA PHE A 87 -28.74 -14.00 31.01
C PHE A 87 -27.95 -14.04 29.70
N ASP A 88 -27.71 -12.90 29.06
CA ASP A 88 -26.92 -12.80 27.82
C ASP A 88 -25.51 -13.39 27.99
N GLU A 89 -24.86 -13.13 29.12
CA GLU A 89 -23.56 -13.70 29.43
C GLU A 89 -23.62 -15.22 29.58
N THR A 90 -24.67 -15.76 30.22
CA THR A 90 -24.87 -17.22 30.31
C THR A 90 -25.13 -17.85 28.96
N VAL A 91 -25.93 -17.20 28.11
CA VAL A 91 -26.22 -17.67 26.74
C VAL A 91 -24.95 -17.65 25.88
N CYS A 92 -24.13 -16.60 25.98
CA CYS A 92 -22.85 -16.53 25.28
C CYS A 92 -21.89 -17.63 25.73
N LYS A 93 -21.78 -17.87 27.05
CA LYS A 93 -20.96 -18.98 27.57
C LYS A 93 -21.48 -20.35 27.11
N LEU A 94 -22.79 -20.52 27.02
CA LEU A 94 -23.40 -21.76 26.53
C LEU A 94 -23.16 -21.95 25.04
N SER A 95 -23.30 -20.90 24.23
CA SER A 95 -23.06 -20.96 22.78
C SER A 95 -21.60 -21.26 22.48
N GLU A 96 -20.66 -20.64 23.20
CA GLU A 96 -19.23 -20.97 23.08
C GLU A 96 -18.93 -22.43 23.43
N ARG A 97 -19.57 -22.96 24.50
CA ARG A 97 -19.43 -24.38 24.86
C ARG A 97 -20.00 -25.28 23.79
N LYS A 98 -21.18 -24.97 23.26
CA LYS A 98 -21.79 -25.71 22.15
C LYS A 98 -20.85 -25.75 20.95
N MET A 99 -20.35 -24.59 20.51
CA MET A 99 -19.45 -24.51 19.35
C MET A 99 -18.16 -25.32 19.55
N LYS A 100 -17.59 -25.31 20.77
CA LYS A 100 -16.42 -26.14 21.10
C LYS A 100 -16.75 -27.63 21.08
N SER A 101 -17.90 -28.03 21.60
CA SER A 101 -18.36 -29.42 21.55
C SER A 101 -18.60 -29.87 20.11
N ASP A 102 -19.36 -29.10 19.33
CA ASP A 102 -19.65 -29.38 17.92
C ASP A 102 -18.35 -29.49 17.10
N MET A 103 -17.39 -28.59 17.32
CA MET A 103 -16.05 -28.66 16.69
C MET A 103 -15.34 -29.99 16.97
N VAL A 104 -15.36 -30.46 18.22
CA VAL A 104 -14.72 -31.73 18.60
C VAL A 104 -15.49 -32.92 18.00
N ILE A 105 -16.82 -32.87 17.99
CA ILE A 105 -17.65 -33.90 17.36
C ILE A 105 -17.30 -34.03 15.88
N TYR A 106 -17.34 -32.92 15.13
CA TYR A 106 -17.01 -32.93 13.70
C TYR A 106 -15.56 -33.35 13.44
N GLN A 107 -14.63 -33.01 14.32
CA GLN A 107 -13.24 -33.47 14.24
C GLN A 107 -13.16 -34.99 14.34
N GLU A 108 -13.79 -35.60 15.35
CA GLU A 108 -13.78 -37.05 15.53
C GLU A 108 -14.58 -37.76 14.42
N GLU A 109 -15.70 -37.20 13.96
CA GLU A 109 -16.46 -37.73 12.82
C GLU A 109 -15.63 -37.76 11.54
N LEU A 110 -14.91 -36.68 11.24
CA LEU A 110 -14.00 -36.62 10.09
C LEU A 110 -12.87 -37.65 10.22
N LYS A 111 -12.32 -37.82 11.42
CA LYS A 111 -11.29 -38.83 11.69
C LYS A 111 -11.83 -40.26 11.50
N ILE A 112 -13.04 -40.54 11.99
CA ILE A 112 -13.71 -41.83 11.80
C ILE A 112 -13.96 -42.08 10.31
N ALA A 113 -14.45 -41.08 9.57
CA ALA A 113 -14.69 -41.19 8.13
C ALA A 113 -13.39 -41.49 7.37
N ASN A 114 -12.30 -40.77 7.66
CA ASN A 114 -10.99 -40.99 7.05
C ASN A 114 -10.42 -42.38 7.37
N LEU A 115 -10.51 -42.82 8.63
CA LEU A 115 -10.08 -44.16 9.02
C LEU A 115 -10.89 -45.25 8.35
N THR A 116 -12.22 -45.08 8.28
CA THR A 116 -13.11 -46.01 7.59
C THR A 116 -12.77 -46.10 6.10
N TYR A 117 -12.49 -44.96 5.46
CA TYR A 117 -12.04 -44.92 4.07
C TYR A 117 -10.73 -45.68 3.85
N VAL A 118 -9.72 -45.46 4.70
CA VAL A 118 -8.44 -46.16 4.62
C VAL A 118 -8.61 -47.67 4.85
N LEU A 119 -9.42 -48.08 5.82
CA LEU A 119 -9.71 -49.49 6.08
C LEU A 119 -10.42 -50.16 4.91
N LEU A 120 -11.41 -49.48 4.31
CA LEU A 120 -12.12 -49.99 3.13
C LEU A 120 -11.18 -50.15 1.93
N LEU A 121 -10.23 -49.23 1.76
CA LEU A 121 -9.24 -49.33 0.71
C LEU A 121 -8.24 -50.48 0.96
N ASP A 122 -7.82 -50.69 2.21
CA ASP A 122 -6.98 -51.84 2.59
C ASP A 122 -7.71 -53.18 2.35
N GLU A 123 -9.00 -53.28 2.69
CA GLU A 123 -9.83 -54.45 2.38
C GLU A 123 -9.96 -54.69 0.87
N GLU A 124 -10.12 -53.63 0.06
CA GLU A 124 -10.15 -53.74 -1.41
C GLU A 124 -8.81 -54.27 -1.96
N LEU A 125 -7.68 -53.77 -1.45
CA LEU A 125 -6.35 -54.25 -1.82
C LEU A 125 -6.16 -55.72 -1.42
N ASP A 126 -6.59 -56.11 -0.21
CA ASP A 126 -6.52 -57.49 0.28
C ASP A 126 -7.34 -58.45 -0.55
N THR A 127 -8.59 -58.10 -0.86
CA THR A 127 -9.45 -58.94 -1.70
C THR A 127 -8.87 -59.11 -3.11
N ARG A 128 -8.29 -58.05 -3.67
CA ARG A 128 -7.60 -58.11 -4.96
C ARG A 128 -6.33 -58.97 -4.90
N GLU A 129 -5.53 -58.86 -3.84
CA GLU A 129 -4.33 -59.68 -3.64
C GLU A 129 -4.69 -61.18 -3.52
N VAL A 130 -5.71 -61.51 -2.73
CA VAL A 130 -6.22 -62.89 -2.61
C VAL A 130 -6.75 -63.39 -3.95
N GLY A 131 -7.47 -62.56 -4.70
CA GLY A 131 -7.95 -62.88 -6.05
C GLY A 131 -6.80 -63.23 -7.02
N LEU A 132 -5.73 -62.45 -7.02
CA LEU A 132 -4.54 -62.70 -7.85
C LEU A 132 -3.78 -63.94 -7.40
N HIS A 133 -3.62 -64.17 -6.09
CA HIS A 133 -3.01 -65.39 -5.56
C HIS A 133 -3.79 -66.65 -5.97
N ASN A 134 -5.11 -66.60 -5.92
CA ASN A 134 -5.98 -67.68 -6.37
C ASN A 134 -5.83 -67.93 -7.88
N CYS A 135 -5.78 -66.87 -8.69
CA CYS A 135 -5.54 -66.96 -10.12
C CYS A 135 -4.16 -67.57 -10.43
N LEU A 136 -3.13 -67.11 -9.73
CA LEU A 136 -1.76 -67.63 -9.85
C LEU A 136 -1.69 -69.12 -9.52
N THR A 137 -2.35 -69.54 -8.44
CA THR A 137 -2.39 -70.94 -8.00
C THR A 137 -3.06 -71.83 -9.05
N LYS A 138 -4.22 -71.40 -9.59
CA LYS A 138 -4.89 -72.10 -10.69
C LYS A 138 -3.99 -72.24 -11.92
N LYS A 139 -3.34 -71.15 -12.35
CA LYS A 139 -2.44 -71.12 -13.51
C LYS A 139 -1.19 -71.98 -13.32
N LYS A 140 -0.65 -72.06 -12.10
CA LYS A 140 0.47 -72.96 -11.76
C LYS A 140 0.06 -74.43 -11.85
N ILE A 141 -1.13 -74.79 -11.35
CA ILE A 141 -1.65 -76.16 -11.43
C ILE A 141 -1.86 -76.56 -12.89
N GLU A 142 -2.50 -75.70 -13.69
CA GLU A 142 -2.69 -75.89 -15.13
C GLU A 142 -1.34 -76.14 -15.83
N LYS A 143 -0.32 -75.31 -15.55
CA LYS A 143 1.03 -75.44 -16.13
C LYS A 143 1.70 -76.79 -15.82
N VAL A 144 1.53 -77.34 -14.62
CA VAL A 144 2.09 -78.66 -14.25
C VAL A 144 1.43 -79.77 -15.07
N SER A 145 0.10 -79.71 -15.27
CA SER A 145 -0.65 -80.64 -16.12
C SER A 145 -0.10 -80.66 -17.55
N TYR A 146 0.04 -79.48 -18.17
CA TYR A 146 0.54 -79.36 -19.56
C TYR A 146 1.97 -79.89 -19.75
N ARG A 147 2.82 -79.79 -18.72
CA ARG A 147 4.24 -80.23 -18.80
C ARG A 147 4.38 -81.75 -18.78
N LEU A 148 3.52 -82.45 -18.03
CA LEU A 148 3.48 -83.92 -17.99
C LEU A 148 3.09 -84.48 -19.35
N GLU A 149 2.10 -83.88 -20.02
CA GLU A 149 1.63 -84.31 -21.35
C GLU A 149 2.70 -84.15 -22.46
N CYS A 150 3.53 -83.09 -22.40
CA CYS A 150 4.57 -82.86 -23.41
C CYS A 150 5.76 -83.84 -23.32
N SER A 151 6.01 -84.43 -22.14
CA SER A 151 7.18 -85.29 -21.92
C SER A 151 7.05 -86.69 -22.56
N PHE A 152 5.86 -87.05 -23.02
CA PHE A 152 5.56 -88.38 -23.57
C PHE A 152 5.95 -88.55 -25.06
N PHE A 153 6.23 -87.45 -25.77
CA PHE A 153 6.46 -87.46 -27.22
C PHE A 153 7.91 -87.12 -27.57
N LEU A 154 8.83 -88.08 -27.36
CA LEU A 154 10.20 -87.99 -27.87
C LEU A 154 10.32 -88.88 -29.14
N PRO A 155 10.57 -88.31 -30.32
CA PRO A 155 10.64 -89.08 -31.56
C PRO A 155 11.95 -89.88 -31.64
N THR A 156 11.82 -91.18 -31.93
CA THR A 156 12.94 -92.06 -32.28
C THR A 156 13.39 -91.82 -33.73
N PRO A 157 14.70 -91.90 -34.04
CA PRO A 157 15.22 -91.61 -35.36
C PRO A 157 14.80 -92.68 -36.40
N PRO A 158 14.58 -92.28 -37.68
CA PRO A 158 14.23 -93.22 -38.75
C PRO A 158 15.43 -94.09 -39.18
N PRO A 159 15.19 -95.34 -39.66
CA PRO A 159 16.25 -96.28 -40.04
C PRO A 159 16.94 -95.95 -41.39
N GLN A 160 18.19 -96.42 -41.49
CA GLN A 160 19.21 -96.16 -42.53
C GLN A 160 18.94 -96.75 -43.93
N ASN A 161 19.67 -96.17 -44.90
CA ASN A 161 19.65 -96.36 -46.36
C ASN A 161 19.68 -97.82 -46.87
N LEU A 162 18.61 -98.22 -47.57
CA LEU A 162 18.42 -99.57 -48.15
C LEU A 162 19.11 -99.79 -49.51
N GLU A 163 19.54 -98.73 -50.19
CA GLU A 163 20.20 -98.83 -51.51
C GLU A 163 21.58 -99.52 -51.44
N HIS A 164 22.27 -99.41 -50.30
CA HIS A 164 23.51 -100.12 -50.03
C HIS A 164 23.29 -101.63 -49.79
N GLY A 165 22.07 -102.03 -49.41
CA GLY A 165 21.67 -103.43 -49.30
C GLY A 165 21.40 -104.09 -50.65
N PHE A 166 20.84 -103.35 -51.60
CA PHE A 166 20.52 -103.84 -52.96
C PHE A 166 21.80 -104.14 -53.76
N THR A 167 22.76 -103.23 -53.76
CA THR A 167 24.07 -103.41 -54.42
C THR A 167 24.84 -104.63 -53.92
N LYS A 168 24.69 -105.00 -52.65
CA LYS A 168 25.30 -106.22 -52.08
C LYS A 168 24.56 -107.51 -52.43
N GLN A 169 23.26 -107.47 -52.69
CA GLN A 169 22.43 -108.66 -52.93
C GLN A 169 22.44 -109.16 -54.38
N PHE A 170 22.85 -108.30 -55.31
CA PHE A 170 22.83 -108.54 -56.76
C PHE A 170 24.20 -108.34 -57.42
N ALA A 171 25.29 -108.44 -56.64
CA ALA A 171 26.67 -108.30 -57.12
C ALA A 171 27.13 -109.40 -58.10
N ASP A 172 26.32 -110.46 -58.27
CA ASP A 172 26.63 -111.63 -59.11
C ASP A 172 26.08 -111.52 -60.56
N ILE A 173 25.49 -110.37 -60.95
CA ILE A 173 24.84 -110.12 -62.25
C ILE A 173 25.76 -109.29 -63.17
N PRO A 174 25.79 -109.54 -64.50
CA PRO A 174 26.52 -108.70 -65.46
C PRO A 174 26.08 -107.24 -65.41
N ASP A 175 27.03 -106.29 -65.52
CA ASP A 175 26.80 -104.85 -65.31
C ASP A 175 25.66 -104.27 -66.18
N ASP A 176 25.50 -104.71 -67.44
CA ASP A 176 24.45 -104.23 -68.35
C ASP A 176 23.03 -104.60 -67.87
N LEU A 177 22.86 -105.82 -67.36
CA LEU A 177 21.59 -106.31 -66.80
C LEU A 177 21.36 -105.76 -65.39
N PHE A 178 22.43 -105.50 -64.63
CA PHE A 178 22.36 -104.85 -63.33
C PHE A 178 21.85 -103.41 -63.47
N ASP A 179 22.32 -102.66 -64.46
CA ASP A 179 21.86 -101.30 -64.73
C ASP A 179 20.39 -101.25 -65.14
N GLU A 180 19.93 -102.19 -65.98
CA GLU A 180 18.52 -102.31 -66.38
C GLU A 180 17.63 -102.67 -65.17
N LEU A 181 18.03 -103.64 -64.35
CA LEU A 181 17.35 -103.98 -63.11
C LEU A 181 17.36 -102.81 -62.10
N PHE A 182 18.44 -102.04 -62.04
CA PHE A 182 18.53 -100.89 -61.14
C PHE A 182 17.61 -99.73 -61.60
N GLN A 183 17.42 -99.54 -62.91
CA GLN A 183 16.39 -98.63 -63.44
C GLN A 183 14.97 -99.11 -63.07
N LEU A 184 14.70 -100.41 -63.20
CA LEU A 184 13.41 -101.02 -62.77
C LEU A 184 13.21 -100.98 -61.25
N TYR A 185 14.29 -100.98 -60.45
CA TYR A 185 14.28 -100.83 -58.99
C TYR A 185 14.04 -99.38 -58.54
N LYS A 186 14.29 -98.41 -59.42
CA LYS A 186 13.97 -96.99 -59.23
C LYS A 186 12.58 -96.63 -59.77
N HIS A 187 12.04 -97.41 -60.70
CA HIS A 187 10.73 -97.18 -61.29
C HIS A 187 9.60 -97.37 -60.26
N ARG A 188 8.67 -96.40 -60.20
CA ARG A 188 7.59 -96.35 -59.20
C ARG A 188 6.22 -96.61 -59.86
N PRO A 189 5.30 -97.32 -59.19
CA PRO A 189 3.91 -97.39 -59.61
C PRO A 189 3.26 -96.00 -59.56
N LYS A 190 2.39 -95.73 -60.54
CA LYS A 190 1.56 -94.52 -60.56
C LYS A 190 0.34 -94.73 -59.66
N THR A 191 0.51 -94.65 -58.35
CA THR A 191 -0.63 -94.67 -57.43
C THR A 191 -1.37 -93.33 -57.46
N PRO A 192 -2.72 -93.33 -57.38
CA PRO A 192 -3.48 -92.09 -57.23
C PRO A 192 -3.12 -91.42 -55.90
N ARG A 193 -2.87 -90.10 -55.93
CA ARG A 193 -2.68 -89.30 -54.70
C ARG A 193 -3.96 -89.36 -53.88
N THR A 194 -3.98 -90.17 -52.84
CA THR A 194 -4.96 -90.01 -51.76
C THR A 194 -4.56 -88.75 -51.00
N GLU A 195 -5.25 -87.64 -51.25
CA GLU A 195 -5.22 -86.48 -50.37
C GLU A 195 -5.80 -86.92 -49.02
N MET A 196 -4.93 -87.22 -48.07
CA MET A 196 -5.32 -87.41 -46.68
C MET A 196 -5.70 -86.03 -46.12
N LEU A 197 -7.00 -85.76 -46.06
CA LEU A 197 -7.55 -84.63 -45.32
C LEU A 197 -7.51 -84.95 -43.83
N PHE A 198 -6.40 -84.63 -43.17
CA PHE A 198 -6.30 -84.65 -41.71
C PHE A 198 -6.85 -83.35 -41.13
N ASP A 199 -8.18 -83.22 -41.17
CA ASP A 199 -8.88 -82.10 -40.54
C ASP A 199 -9.45 -82.57 -39.20
N THR A 200 -8.59 -82.81 -38.21
CA THR A 200 -9.05 -82.98 -36.82
C THR A 200 -7.99 -82.48 -35.84
N ALA A 201 -8.28 -81.33 -35.23
CA ALA A 201 -7.43 -80.65 -34.26
C ALA A 201 -7.26 -81.40 -32.90
N ASN A 202 -7.77 -82.63 -32.76
CA ASN A 202 -7.82 -83.37 -31.51
C ASN A 202 -7.07 -84.72 -31.58
N PRO A 203 -5.87 -84.84 -30.99
CA PRO A 203 -5.07 -86.07 -30.99
C PRO A 203 -5.57 -87.16 -30.01
N TYR A 204 -6.68 -86.91 -29.28
CA TYR A 204 -7.31 -87.86 -28.36
C TYR A 204 -8.72 -88.29 -28.80
N GLY A 205 -9.19 -87.82 -29.97
CA GLY A 205 -10.44 -88.29 -30.53
C GLY A 205 -10.28 -89.73 -31.01
N ASN A 206 -11.31 -90.58 -30.81
CA ASN A 206 -11.38 -91.92 -31.39
C ASN A 206 -11.42 -91.81 -32.93
N CYS A 207 -10.27 -91.61 -33.55
CA CYS A 207 -10.05 -91.81 -34.97
C CYS A 207 -9.97 -93.32 -35.21
N SER A 208 -10.59 -93.82 -36.28
CA SER A 208 -10.05 -95.04 -36.93
C SER A 208 -8.56 -94.80 -37.10
N GLY A 209 -7.73 -95.65 -36.50
CA GLY A 209 -6.36 -95.27 -36.17
C GLY A 209 -5.53 -94.99 -37.43
N PRO A 210 -4.49 -94.15 -37.35
CA PRO A 210 -3.49 -93.95 -38.43
C PRO A 210 -2.85 -95.26 -38.96
N ALA A 211 -2.99 -96.35 -38.19
CA ALA A 211 -2.55 -97.70 -38.53
C ALA A 211 -3.51 -98.44 -39.48
N GLU A 212 -4.81 -98.10 -39.53
CA GLU A 212 -5.76 -98.63 -40.52
C GLU A 212 -5.53 -97.97 -41.88
N ASP A 213 -5.34 -96.64 -41.89
CA ASP A 213 -5.01 -95.88 -43.10
C ASP A 213 -3.68 -96.30 -43.75
N TYR A 214 -2.67 -96.62 -42.94
CA TYR A 214 -1.40 -97.19 -43.45
C TYR A 214 -1.60 -98.56 -44.11
N LYS A 215 -2.42 -99.42 -43.52
CA LYS A 215 -2.71 -100.75 -44.07
C LYS A 215 -3.46 -100.63 -45.39
N ASP A 216 -4.43 -99.73 -45.47
CA ASP A 216 -5.21 -99.51 -46.69
C ASP A 216 -4.33 -98.93 -47.81
N ALA A 217 -3.50 -97.93 -47.51
CA ALA A 217 -2.51 -97.39 -48.46
C ALA A 217 -1.50 -98.47 -48.93
N LEU A 218 -1.03 -99.32 -48.01
CA LEU A 218 -0.13 -100.43 -48.32
C LEU A 218 -0.79 -101.47 -49.22
N THR A 219 -2.06 -101.82 -48.98
CA THR A 219 -2.78 -102.78 -49.84
C THR A 219 -3.02 -102.25 -51.25
N LEU A 220 -3.30 -100.96 -51.41
CA LEU A 220 -3.41 -100.32 -52.73
C LEU A 220 -2.07 -100.27 -53.46
N LEU A 221 -0.98 -99.99 -52.72
CA LEU A 221 0.37 -100.02 -53.25
C LEU A 221 0.76 -101.43 -53.71
N MET A 222 0.45 -102.47 -52.93
CA MET A 222 0.74 -103.86 -53.29
C MET A 222 0.00 -104.31 -54.56
N LYS A 223 -1.26 -103.88 -54.74
CA LYS A 223 -2.00 -104.14 -55.99
C LYS A 223 -1.36 -103.48 -57.21
N ALA A 224 -0.86 -102.25 -57.08
CA ALA A 224 -0.14 -101.57 -58.15
C ALA A 224 1.25 -102.20 -58.43
N MET A 225 1.86 -102.84 -57.43
CA MET A 225 3.09 -103.62 -57.59
C MET A 225 2.85 -104.93 -58.35
N ASP A 226 1.70 -105.57 -58.16
CA ASP A 226 1.34 -106.80 -58.89
C ASP A 226 1.29 -106.57 -60.42
N GLU A 227 0.86 -105.38 -60.87
CA GLU A 227 0.88 -104.98 -62.29
C GLU A 227 2.32 -104.80 -62.83
N LEU A 228 3.22 -104.20 -62.04
CA LEU A 228 4.62 -103.96 -62.40
C LEU A 228 5.50 -105.22 -62.31
N ASP A 229 5.14 -106.19 -61.48
CA ASP A 229 5.86 -107.45 -61.31
C ASP A 229 5.42 -108.52 -62.33
N SER A 230 4.47 -108.20 -63.21
CA SER A 230 4.01 -109.07 -64.31
C SER A 230 5.21 -109.57 -65.14
N PRO A 231 5.26 -110.87 -65.53
CA PRO A 231 6.35 -111.43 -66.31
C PRO A 231 6.51 -110.78 -67.70
N GLU A 232 5.54 -109.99 -68.14
CA GLU A 232 5.59 -109.18 -69.36
C GLU A 232 6.65 -108.07 -69.32
N HIS A 233 7.10 -107.66 -68.12
CA HIS A 233 8.10 -106.61 -67.92
C HIS A 233 9.51 -107.14 -67.58
N MET A 234 9.74 -108.45 -67.77
CA MET A 234 11.02 -109.11 -67.50
C MET A 234 12.02 -108.86 -68.64
N PRO A 235 13.28 -108.45 -68.36
CA PRO A 235 14.32 -108.32 -69.37
C PRO A 235 14.70 -109.66 -70.03
N ASP A 236 14.96 -109.63 -71.34
CA ASP A 236 15.34 -110.81 -72.12
C ASP A 236 16.69 -111.38 -71.64
N GLY A 237 16.66 -112.57 -71.02
CA GLY A 237 17.87 -113.28 -70.56
C GLY A 237 17.95 -113.53 -69.04
N LEU A 238 16.97 -113.10 -68.26
CA LEU A 238 16.94 -113.34 -66.81
C LEU A 238 16.23 -114.66 -66.44
N ASP A 239 16.76 -115.37 -65.43
CA ASP A 239 16.09 -116.55 -64.87
C ASP A 239 14.85 -116.15 -64.03
N LEU A 240 13.79 -116.97 -64.12
CA LEU A 240 12.53 -116.78 -63.38
C LEU A 240 12.75 -116.76 -61.87
N SER A 241 13.77 -117.48 -61.38
CA SER A 241 14.14 -117.49 -59.96
C SER A 241 14.75 -116.15 -59.52
N MET A 242 15.56 -115.53 -60.39
CA MET A 242 16.24 -114.26 -60.13
C MET A 242 15.26 -113.08 -60.23
N TRP A 243 14.29 -113.15 -61.16
CA TRP A 243 13.20 -112.17 -61.26
C TRP A 243 12.31 -112.17 -60.02
N LYS A 244 11.94 -113.34 -59.49
CA LYS A 244 11.18 -113.44 -58.23
C LYS A 244 11.94 -112.80 -57.05
N ARG A 245 13.27 -113.00 -56.98
CA ARG A 245 14.13 -112.37 -55.97
C ARG A 245 14.20 -110.85 -56.13
N PHE A 246 14.26 -110.37 -57.37
CA PHE A 246 14.21 -108.94 -57.69
C PHE A 246 12.86 -108.30 -57.31
N CYS A 247 11.74 -108.91 -57.70
CA CYS A 247 10.40 -108.43 -57.33
C CYS A 247 10.23 -108.37 -55.81
N LEU A 248 10.74 -109.37 -55.07
CA LEU A 248 10.71 -109.37 -53.61
C LEU A 248 11.56 -108.24 -53.00
N ALA A 249 12.77 -107.99 -53.51
CA ALA A 249 13.60 -106.88 -53.07
C ALA A 249 12.97 -105.52 -53.39
N ARG A 250 12.30 -105.39 -54.54
CA ARG A 250 11.56 -104.20 -54.97
C ARG A 250 10.33 -103.95 -54.10
N ARG A 251 9.53 -104.98 -53.78
CA ARG A 251 8.41 -104.88 -52.83
C ARG A 251 8.88 -104.45 -51.45
N ASN A 252 9.90 -105.09 -50.89
CA ASN A 252 10.46 -104.72 -49.58
C ASN A 252 10.94 -103.25 -49.55
N LYS A 253 11.56 -102.76 -50.63
CA LYS A 253 11.94 -101.34 -50.76
C LYS A 253 10.70 -100.45 -50.71
N MET A 254 9.68 -100.74 -51.50
CA MET A 254 8.46 -99.94 -51.55
C MET A 254 7.72 -99.94 -50.22
N GLU A 255 7.60 -101.08 -49.54
CA GLU A 255 7.01 -101.19 -48.20
C GLU A 255 7.77 -100.34 -47.17
N SER A 256 9.11 -100.39 -47.21
CA SER A 256 9.95 -99.61 -46.30
C SER A 256 9.94 -98.11 -46.59
N GLU A 257 9.92 -97.69 -47.86
CA GLU A 257 9.79 -96.29 -48.25
C GLU A 257 8.42 -95.73 -47.83
N GLU A 258 7.35 -96.50 -48.01
CA GLU A 258 6.01 -96.09 -47.58
C GLU A 258 5.90 -96.04 -46.05
N LEU A 259 6.53 -96.99 -45.34
CA LEU A 259 6.68 -96.94 -43.89
C LEU A 259 7.44 -95.69 -43.44
N VAL A 260 8.52 -95.31 -44.14
CA VAL A 260 9.29 -94.09 -43.84
C VAL A 260 8.46 -92.84 -44.11
N LYS A 261 7.70 -92.77 -45.21
CA LYS A 261 6.78 -91.65 -45.47
C LYS A 261 5.71 -91.53 -44.38
N TRP A 262 5.09 -92.64 -44.00
CA TRP A 262 4.10 -92.65 -42.93
C TRP A 262 4.71 -92.22 -41.58
N LYS A 263 5.89 -92.74 -41.22
CA LYS A 263 6.63 -92.29 -40.03
C LYS A 263 6.99 -90.81 -40.10
N ALA A 264 7.38 -90.30 -41.27
CA ALA A 264 7.68 -88.88 -41.46
C ALA A 264 6.44 -87.99 -41.30
N LEU A 265 5.28 -88.43 -41.80
CA LEU A 265 3.99 -87.74 -41.61
C LEU A 265 3.57 -87.72 -40.14
N THR A 266 3.56 -88.88 -39.47
CA THR A 266 3.24 -88.96 -38.04
C THR A 266 4.21 -88.13 -37.18
N LEU A 267 5.50 -88.10 -37.52
CA LEU A 267 6.50 -87.26 -36.85
C LEU A 267 6.21 -85.77 -37.08
N ALA A 268 5.87 -85.36 -38.31
CA ALA A 268 5.50 -83.97 -38.60
C ALA A 268 4.24 -83.53 -37.84
N GLU A 269 3.25 -84.40 -37.69
CA GLU A 269 2.05 -84.16 -36.86
C GLU A 269 2.41 -84.01 -35.37
N MET A 270 3.26 -84.91 -34.85
CA MET A 270 3.76 -84.83 -33.48
C MET A 270 4.57 -83.55 -33.23
N GLU A 271 5.44 -83.15 -34.17
CA GLU A 271 6.20 -81.89 -34.09
C GLU A 271 5.30 -80.66 -34.14
N ALA A 272 4.28 -80.65 -35.00
CA ALA A 272 3.29 -79.57 -35.07
C ALA A 272 2.45 -79.48 -33.79
N PHE A 273 2.10 -80.61 -33.18
CA PHE A 273 1.44 -80.66 -31.88
C PHE A 273 2.34 -80.14 -30.75
N LEU A 274 3.61 -80.59 -30.69
CA LEU A 274 4.59 -80.11 -29.73
C LEU A 274 4.79 -78.59 -29.85
N ARG A 275 4.86 -78.06 -31.07
CA ARG A 275 4.98 -76.61 -31.31
C ARG A 275 3.79 -75.84 -30.74
N ARG A 276 2.56 -76.28 -31.04
CA ARG A 276 1.34 -75.68 -30.47
C ARG A 276 1.36 -75.69 -28.94
N ARG A 277 1.74 -76.81 -28.31
CA ARG A 277 1.83 -76.91 -26.84
C ARG A 277 2.95 -76.06 -26.24
N MET A 278 4.08 -75.91 -26.94
CA MET A 278 5.13 -74.98 -26.51
C MET A 278 4.65 -73.53 -26.54
N GLU A 279 3.94 -73.11 -27.58
CA GLU A 279 3.35 -71.76 -27.68
C GLU A 279 2.32 -71.50 -26.56
N GLU A 280 1.45 -72.46 -26.28
CA GLU A 280 0.51 -72.40 -25.15
C GLU A 280 1.21 -72.27 -23.80
N ASN A 281 2.32 -73.01 -23.59
CA ASN A 281 3.13 -72.93 -22.38
C ASN A 281 3.84 -71.56 -22.24
N GLU A 282 4.38 -71.00 -23.32
CA GLU A 282 4.95 -69.64 -23.30
C GLU A 282 3.89 -68.57 -23.01
N LYS A 283 2.69 -68.71 -23.58
CA LYS A 283 1.54 -67.85 -23.26
C LYS A 283 1.16 -67.97 -21.77
N MET A 284 1.14 -69.18 -21.21
CA MET A 284 0.89 -69.40 -19.79
C MET A 284 1.99 -68.78 -18.92
N LYS A 285 3.26 -68.90 -19.30
CA LYS A 285 4.39 -68.29 -18.58
C LYS A 285 4.28 -66.76 -18.56
N SER A 286 3.98 -66.13 -19.69
CA SER A 286 3.82 -64.67 -19.76
C SER A 286 2.63 -64.18 -18.92
N GLN A 287 1.51 -64.91 -18.93
CA GLN A 287 0.37 -64.63 -18.04
C GLN A 287 0.76 -64.71 -16.56
N ILE A 288 1.48 -65.76 -16.15
CA ILE A 288 1.99 -65.91 -14.78
C ILE A 288 2.92 -64.75 -14.41
N GLN A 289 3.83 -64.35 -15.29
CA GLN A 289 4.73 -63.22 -15.07
C GLN A 289 3.97 -61.90 -14.91
N ASN A 290 2.93 -61.67 -15.71
CA ASN A 290 2.09 -60.47 -15.58
C ASN A 290 1.36 -60.46 -14.23
N ILE A 291 0.80 -61.59 -13.80
CA ILE A 291 0.17 -61.71 -12.47
C ILE A 291 1.18 -61.40 -11.35
N PHE A 292 2.43 -61.86 -11.47
CA PHE A 292 3.47 -61.53 -10.49
C PHE A 292 3.79 -60.03 -10.44
N LYS A 293 3.90 -59.36 -11.60
CA LYS A 293 4.13 -57.91 -11.66
C LYS A 293 3.02 -57.12 -10.97
N GLU A 294 1.76 -57.49 -11.24
CA GLU A 294 0.59 -56.88 -10.60
C GLU A 294 0.59 -57.08 -9.08
N LEU A 295 0.99 -58.27 -8.62
CA LEU A 295 1.08 -58.60 -7.20
C LEU A 295 2.18 -57.80 -6.50
N THR A 296 3.35 -57.65 -7.13
CA THR A 296 4.42 -56.77 -6.62
C THR A 296 3.96 -55.31 -6.53
N TRP A 297 3.28 -54.82 -7.57
CA TRP A 297 2.71 -53.46 -7.57
C TRP A 297 1.69 -53.25 -6.44
N LEU A 298 0.78 -54.20 -6.23
CA LEU A 298 -0.18 -54.14 -5.13
C LEU A 298 0.51 -54.16 -3.75
N GLN A 299 1.56 -54.94 -3.60
CA GLN A 299 2.31 -55.01 -2.35
C GLN A 299 3.01 -53.68 -2.03
N GLU A 300 3.58 -53.02 -3.04
CA GLU A 300 4.15 -51.67 -2.91
C GLU A 300 3.08 -50.64 -2.56
N GLU A 301 1.92 -50.70 -3.21
CA GLU A 301 0.80 -49.80 -2.96
C GLU A 301 0.24 -49.96 -1.54
N LYS A 302 0.09 -51.20 -1.07
CA LYS A 302 -0.29 -51.50 0.31
C LYS A 302 0.73 -50.98 1.32
N MET A 303 2.02 -51.16 1.05
CA MET A 303 3.09 -50.61 1.90
C MET A 303 3.04 -49.07 1.95
N ARG A 304 2.78 -48.42 0.81
CA ARG A 304 2.61 -46.96 0.72
C ARG A 304 1.44 -46.49 1.58
N LEU A 305 0.30 -47.15 1.50
CA LEU A 305 -0.88 -46.83 2.31
C LEU A 305 -0.60 -46.99 3.81
N GLN A 306 0.06 -48.08 4.21
CA GLN A 306 0.41 -48.33 5.61
C GLN A 306 1.37 -47.30 6.19
N GLN A 307 2.28 -46.76 5.37
CA GLN A 307 3.23 -45.72 5.78
C GLN A 307 2.62 -44.31 5.74
N ASN A 308 1.73 -44.06 4.78
CA ASN A 308 1.11 -42.75 4.57
C ASN A 308 -0.11 -42.57 5.48
N VAL A 309 0.14 -42.32 6.76
CA VAL A 309 -0.90 -42.10 7.76
C VAL A 309 -1.42 -40.68 7.68
N ILE A 310 -2.74 -40.54 7.55
CA ILE A 310 -3.41 -39.23 7.58
C ILE A 310 -3.38 -38.69 9.02
N VAL A 311 -2.80 -37.50 9.20
CA VAL A 311 -2.77 -36.78 10.47
C VAL A 311 -3.58 -35.49 10.33
N GLN A 312 -4.53 -35.30 11.25
CA GLN A 312 -5.36 -34.11 11.28
C GLN A 312 -4.74 -33.04 12.20
N PHE A 313 -4.62 -31.82 11.69
CA PHE A 313 -4.17 -30.67 12.45
C PHE A 313 -5.30 -29.66 12.63
N LEU A 314 -5.44 -29.12 13.85
CA LEU A 314 -6.37 -28.04 14.15
C LEU A 314 -5.61 -26.71 14.08
N LEU A 315 -5.87 -25.93 13.04
CA LEU A 315 -5.27 -24.61 12.82
C LEU A 315 -6.34 -23.53 12.93
N LYS A 316 -5.97 -22.38 13.50
CA LYS A 316 -6.87 -21.22 13.59
C LYS A 316 -6.86 -20.43 12.28
N GLN A 317 -7.97 -19.76 11.98
CA GLN A 317 -8.03 -18.79 10.88
C GLN A 317 -6.93 -17.71 11.07
N GLY A 318 -6.13 -17.48 10.03
CA GLY A 318 -4.91 -16.65 10.08
C GLY A 318 -3.60 -17.43 10.27
N GLN A 319 -3.64 -18.71 10.60
CA GLN A 319 -2.48 -19.62 10.46
C GLN A 319 -2.46 -20.34 9.10
N VAL A 320 -3.56 -20.23 8.36
CA VAL A 320 -3.73 -20.75 7.01
C VAL A 320 -3.70 -19.54 6.08
N GLU A 321 -2.68 -19.46 5.24
CA GLU A 321 -2.46 -18.38 4.25
C GLU A 321 -2.92 -18.82 2.86
N LEU A 322 -4.14 -19.37 2.77
CA LEU A 322 -4.75 -19.75 1.51
C LEU A 322 -5.91 -18.79 1.19
N ASP A 323 -6.03 -18.45 -0.09
CA ASP A 323 -7.16 -17.67 -0.59
C ASP A 323 -8.44 -18.49 -0.36
N SER A 324 -9.38 -17.91 0.39
CA SER A 324 -10.62 -18.60 0.73
C SER A 324 -11.58 -18.61 -0.44
N THR A 325 -11.62 -19.71 -1.18
CA THR A 325 -12.83 -20.15 -1.89
C THR A 325 -13.85 -20.70 -0.88
N GLU A 326 -15.15 -20.71 -1.25
CA GLU A 326 -16.24 -21.26 -0.42
C GLU A 326 -15.98 -22.71 0.01
N ILE A 327 -15.21 -23.44 -0.80
CA ILE A 327 -14.58 -24.71 -0.44
C ILE A 327 -13.06 -24.49 -0.53
N PRO A 328 -12.33 -24.47 0.59
CA PRO A 328 -10.89 -24.30 0.56
C PRO A 328 -10.21 -25.54 -0.02
N GLU A 329 -9.46 -25.36 -1.10
CA GLU A 329 -8.65 -26.40 -1.72
C GLU A 329 -7.25 -26.40 -1.10
N TYR A 330 -6.85 -27.53 -0.51
CA TYR A 330 -5.59 -27.66 0.23
C TYR A 330 -4.52 -28.46 -0.54
N THR A 331 -4.73 -28.70 -1.84
CA THR A 331 -3.85 -29.56 -2.66
C THR A 331 -2.43 -29.00 -2.73
N ASP A 332 -2.28 -27.68 -2.83
CA ASP A 332 -0.99 -26.98 -2.88
C ASP A 332 -0.50 -26.49 -1.50
N ALA A 333 -1.16 -26.91 -0.42
CA ALA A 333 -0.83 -26.45 0.93
C ALA A 333 0.46 -27.10 1.45
N ILE A 334 1.35 -26.29 2.02
CA ILE A 334 2.61 -26.74 2.62
C ILE A 334 2.60 -26.43 4.12
N LEU A 335 2.93 -27.42 4.94
CA LEU A 335 3.05 -27.23 6.39
C LEU A 335 4.41 -26.63 6.75
N ILE A 336 4.41 -25.38 7.21
CA ILE A 336 5.61 -24.66 7.63
C ILE A 336 5.64 -24.54 9.16
N LYS A 337 6.82 -24.78 9.76
CA LYS A 337 7.01 -24.61 11.21
C LYS A 337 6.88 -23.14 11.59
N LYS A 338 5.96 -22.84 12.52
CA LYS A 338 5.69 -21.48 13.02
C LYS A 338 6.94 -20.72 13.47
N SER A 339 7.90 -21.40 14.11
CA SER A 339 9.13 -20.75 14.62
C SER A 339 9.93 -20.06 13.52
N VAL A 340 9.97 -20.63 12.31
CA VAL A 340 10.69 -20.05 11.17
C VAL A 340 10.05 -18.72 10.75
N VAL A 341 8.71 -18.67 10.73
CA VAL A 341 7.95 -17.45 10.40
C VAL A 341 8.12 -16.40 11.51
N GLU A 342 8.05 -16.81 12.78
CA GLU A 342 8.27 -15.91 13.92
C GLU A 342 9.69 -15.34 13.95
N GLU A 343 10.71 -16.16 13.70
CA GLU A 343 12.11 -15.73 13.59
C GLU A 343 12.30 -14.72 12.46
N LEU A 344 11.68 -14.98 11.30
CA LEU A 344 11.72 -14.07 10.16
C LEU A 344 11.01 -12.74 10.48
N ASN A 345 9.85 -12.79 11.12
CA ASN A 345 9.12 -11.59 11.55
C ASN A 345 9.89 -10.77 12.58
N CYS A 346 10.53 -11.43 13.55
CA CYS A 346 11.44 -10.77 14.50
C CYS A 346 12.60 -10.07 13.77
N SER A 347 13.22 -10.74 12.81
CA SER A 347 14.28 -10.16 11.97
C SER A 347 13.78 -8.94 11.18
N ILE A 348 12.60 -9.03 10.57
CA ILE A 348 11.96 -7.92 9.86
C ILE A 348 11.72 -6.73 10.80
N MET A 349 11.21 -6.98 12.01
CA MET A 349 10.99 -5.92 13.00
C MET A 349 12.31 -5.25 13.41
N THR A 350 13.35 -6.03 13.70
CA THR A 350 14.68 -5.47 14.03
C THR A 350 15.27 -4.64 12.88
N GLN A 351 15.08 -5.06 11.63
CA GLN A 351 15.52 -4.26 10.47
C GLN A 351 14.65 -3.00 10.29
N GLY A 352 13.35 -3.09 10.56
CA GLY A 352 12.44 -1.94 10.60
C GLY A 352 12.87 -0.91 11.63
N GLU A 353 13.20 -1.34 12.85
CA GLU A 353 13.72 -0.47 13.92
C GLU A 353 15.03 0.20 13.52
N LYS A 354 15.97 -0.54 12.92
CA LYS A 354 17.23 0.03 12.39
C LYS A 354 16.96 1.09 11.32
N LYS A 355 16.02 0.84 10.41
CA LYS A 355 15.61 1.80 9.38
C LYS A 355 15.02 3.06 10.01
N ILE A 356 14.15 2.91 11.01
CA ILE A 356 13.54 4.04 11.72
C ILE A 356 14.61 4.83 12.47
N ALA A 357 15.52 4.16 13.18
CA ALA A 357 16.63 4.80 13.88
C ALA A 357 17.50 5.63 12.91
N ALA A 358 17.87 5.06 11.76
CA ALA A 358 18.61 5.78 10.73
C ALA A 358 17.84 7.00 10.19
N ILE A 359 16.52 6.88 9.98
CA ILE A 359 15.66 8.01 9.56
C ILE A 359 15.64 9.11 10.65
N VAL A 360 15.57 8.73 11.92
CA VAL A 360 15.59 9.67 13.05
C VAL A 360 16.94 10.40 13.12
N GLU A 361 18.04 9.68 12.99
CA GLU A 361 19.39 10.25 12.93
C GLU A 361 19.55 11.24 11.77
N LEU A 362 19.08 10.88 10.56
CA LEU A 362 19.10 11.78 9.40
C LEU A 362 18.27 13.05 9.61
N LYS A 363 17.09 12.91 10.23
CA LYS A 363 16.23 14.04 10.60
C LYS A 363 16.93 14.96 11.60
N ASP A 364 17.58 14.42 12.63
CA ASP A 364 18.27 15.24 13.63
C ASP A 364 19.58 15.85 13.11
N PHE A 365 20.28 15.16 12.20
CA PHE A 365 21.41 15.74 11.45
C PHE A 365 20.97 16.93 10.60
N SER A 366 19.86 16.79 9.87
CA SER A 366 19.28 17.88 9.06
C SER A 366 18.89 19.08 9.92
N LYS A 367 18.27 18.86 11.09
CA LYS A 367 18.01 19.94 12.07
C LYS A 367 19.29 20.62 12.54
N GLY A 368 20.35 19.85 12.77
CA GLY A 368 21.68 20.36 13.11
C GLY A 368 22.24 21.30 12.03
N ILE A 369 22.14 20.90 10.76
CA ILE A 369 22.52 21.73 9.61
C ILE A 369 21.72 23.03 9.59
N PHE A 370 20.38 22.97 9.67
CA PHE A 370 19.55 24.17 9.66
C PHE A 370 19.88 25.13 10.81
N ARG A 371 20.17 24.61 12.00
CA ARG A 371 20.60 25.44 13.13
C ARG A 371 21.93 26.14 12.85
N LEU A 372 22.91 25.42 12.32
CA LEU A 372 24.22 25.97 11.95
C LEU A 372 24.11 27.01 10.83
N GLU A 373 23.28 26.76 9.82
CA GLU A 373 23.00 27.72 8.74
C GLU A 373 22.38 29.01 9.29
N TRP A 374 21.44 28.88 10.22
CA TRP A 374 20.82 30.02 10.88
C TRP A 374 21.83 30.81 11.72
N GLU A 375 22.66 30.12 12.52
CA GLU A 375 23.72 30.75 13.31
C GLU A 375 24.73 31.48 12.41
N HIS A 376 25.13 30.86 11.31
CA HIS A 376 26.01 31.48 10.32
C HIS A 376 25.37 32.71 9.68
N LYS A 377 24.08 32.67 9.34
CA LYS A 377 23.35 33.83 8.79
C LYS A 377 23.25 34.97 9.82
N LYS A 378 22.98 34.64 11.09
CA LYS A 378 22.98 35.60 12.20
C LYS A 378 24.35 36.27 12.35
N MET A 379 25.43 35.49 12.36
CA MET A 379 26.79 36.02 12.47
C MET A 379 27.15 36.91 11.28
N LYS A 380 26.75 36.53 10.05
CA LYS A 380 26.91 37.39 8.86
C LYS A 380 26.19 38.73 9.01
N MET A 381 24.94 38.73 9.46
CA MET A 381 24.19 39.97 9.72
C MET A 381 24.85 40.83 10.80
N GLN A 382 25.38 40.22 11.87
CA GLN A 382 26.14 40.95 12.90
C GLN A 382 27.44 41.55 12.34
N ILE A 383 28.14 40.83 11.46
CA ILE A 383 29.33 41.37 10.77
C ILE A 383 28.95 42.55 9.88
N GLU A 384 27.84 42.46 9.14
CA GLU A 384 27.34 43.55 8.30
C GLU A 384 26.95 44.79 9.13
N ASP A 385 26.22 44.60 10.22
CA ASP A 385 25.86 45.67 11.17
C ASP A 385 27.10 46.34 11.77
N LEU A 386 28.10 45.56 12.20
CA LEU A 386 29.36 46.11 12.71
C LEU A 386 30.15 46.85 11.63
N LYS A 387 30.14 46.36 10.38
CA LYS A 387 30.76 47.06 9.24
C LYS A 387 30.06 48.37 8.93
N GLU A 388 28.73 48.41 9.00
CA GLU A 388 27.96 49.65 8.82
C GLU A 388 28.28 50.64 9.94
N LYS A 389 28.24 50.21 11.21
CA LYS A 389 28.64 51.05 12.35
C LYS A 389 30.08 51.58 12.20
N ALA A 390 31.01 50.78 11.71
CA ALA A 390 32.36 51.23 11.43
C ALA A 390 32.40 52.28 10.31
N ARG A 391 31.62 52.11 9.23
CA ARG A 391 31.47 53.12 8.18
C ARG A 391 30.88 54.41 8.73
N ASP A 392 29.83 54.32 9.54
CA ASP A 392 29.19 55.48 10.17
C ASP A 392 30.17 56.26 11.04
N ILE A 393 31.00 55.58 11.84
CA ILE A 393 32.03 56.22 12.65
C ILE A 393 33.06 56.96 11.77
N VAL A 394 33.46 56.38 10.64
CA VAL A 394 34.41 57.00 9.70
C VAL A 394 33.79 58.22 8.98
N ILE A 395 32.51 58.14 8.64
CA ILE A 395 31.79 59.22 7.93
C ILE A 395 31.38 60.35 8.89
N LEU A 396 31.24 60.06 10.19
CA LEU A 396 30.84 61.03 11.21
C LEU A 396 31.77 62.27 11.17
N PRO A 397 31.27 63.45 10.80
CA PRO A 397 32.07 64.66 10.79
C PRO A 397 32.40 65.04 12.24
N ILE A 398 33.67 64.90 12.62
CA ILE A 398 34.14 65.26 13.96
C ILE A 398 34.10 66.78 14.08
N SER A 399 33.11 67.29 14.83
CA SER A 399 33.05 68.71 15.19
C SER A 399 34.23 69.08 16.10
N LYS A 400 34.59 70.37 16.13
CA LYS A 400 35.67 70.86 17.01
C LYS A 400 35.41 70.53 18.49
N ASP A 401 34.15 70.51 18.90
CA ASP A 401 33.75 70.16 20.28
C ASP A 401 33.96 68.68 20.56
N CYS A 402 33.63 67.79 19.61
CA CYS A 402 33.94 66.36 19.73
C CYS A 402 35.46 66.10 19.77
N GLN A 403 36.25 66.84 19.00
CA GLN A 403 37.71 66.75 19.06
C GLN A 403 38.26 67.20 20.42
N LEU A 404 37.74 68.29 20.98
CA LEU A 404 38.11 68.76 22.32
C LEU A 404 37.73 67.75 23.41
N PHE A 405 36.55 67.12 23.31
CA PHE A 405 36.11 66.06 24.23
C PHE A 405 37.03 64.84 24.23
N LEU A 406 37.46 64.39 23.04
CA LEU A 406 38.31 63.21 22.90
C LEU A 406 39.77 63.47 23.31
N THR A 407 40.26 64.71 23.18
CA THR A 407 41.69 65.04 23.39
C THR A 407 41.99 65.50 24.82
N VAL A 408 41.04 66.17 25.48
CA VAL A 408 41.24 66.76 26.81
C VAL A 408 40.75 65.80 27.89
N LYS A 409 41.66 65.35 28.78
CA LYS A 409 41.36 64.38 29.86
C LYS A 409 40.27 64.84 30.85
N ASN A 410 40.09 66.16 31.03
CA ASN A 410 39.03 66.76 31.84
C ASN A 410 38.29 67.82 31.01
N TYR A 411 37.47 67.34 30.08
CA TYR A 411 36.67 68.22 29.21
C TYR A 411 35.77 69.17 30.02
N ASP A 412 35.19 68.69 31.12
CA ASP A 412 34.33 69.49 31.99
C ASP A 412 35.08 70.66 32.64
N ALA A 413 36.34 70.46 33.04
CA ALA A 413 37.16 71.53 33.60
C ALA A 413 37.57 72.56 32.53
N HIS A 414 37.85 72.12 31.30
CA HIS A 414 38.15 73.01 30.18
C HIS A 414 36.94 73.85 29.77
N ILE A 415 35.74 73.25 29.70
CA ILE A 415 34.51 73.99 29.48
C ILE A 415 34.27 74.98 30.63
N ALA A 416 34.39 74.54 31.89
CA ALA A 416 34.17 75.43 33.03
C ALA A 416 35.12 76.64 33.01
N GLN A 417 36.38 76.44 32.62
CA GLN A 417 37.35 77.52 32.46
C GLN A 417 36.99 78.45 31.28
N HIS A 418 36.55 77.89 30.14
CA HIS A 418 36.10 78.67 29.00
C HIS A 418 34.84 79.49 29.33
N ILE A 419 33.85 78.88 30.01
CA ILE A 419 32.64 79.54 30.50
C ILE A 419 33.03 80.66 31.47
N SER A 420 33.91 80.40 32.45
CA SER A 420 34.37 81.42 33.39
C SER A 420 35.07 82.58 32.68
N GLY A 421 35.88 82.31 31.65
CA GLY A 421 36.48 83.35 30.81
C GLY A 421 35.45 84.18 30.05
N MET A 422 34.44 83.53 29.46
CA MET A 422 33.33 84.21 28.77
C MET A 422 32.53 85.08 29.75
N GLU A 423 32.21 84.57 30.94
CA GLU A 423 31.50 85.30 31.99
C GLU A 423 32.28 86.55 32.42
N GLN A 424 33.60 86.45 32.61
CA GLN A 424 34.46 87.60 32.90
C GLN A 424 34.44 88.64 31.77
N THR A 425 34.53 88.22 30.51
CA THR A 425 34.45 89.16 29.37
C THR A 425 33.09 89.84 29.27
N LEU A 426 32.00 89.11 29.52
CA LEU A 426 30.65 89.66 29.57
C LEU A 426 30.50 90.66 30.71
N GLU A 427 31.07 90.39 31.87
CA GLU A 427 31.03 91.32 33.01
C GLU A 427 31.78 92.62 32.72
N VAL A 428 32.94 92.53 32.05
CA VAL A 428 33.68 93.71 31.57
C VAL A 428 32.88 94.48 30.54
N MET A 429 32.27 93.79 29.55
CA MET A 429 31.42 94.43 28.55
C MET A 429 30.20 95.12 29.18
N ASP A 430 29.56 94.50 30.17
CA ASP A 430 28.43 95.08 30.90
C ASP A 430 28.85 96.32 31.70
N LYS A 431 30.01 96.30 32.37
CA LYS A 431 30.58 97.48 33.04
C LYS A 431 30.83 98.63 32.06
N VAL A 432 31.40 98.34 30.89
CA VAL A 432 31.62 99.34 29.83
C VAL A 432 30.29 99.86 29.29
N HIS A 433 29.33 98.97 29.02
CA HIS A 433 28.00 99.34 28.55
C HIS A 433 27.29 100.25 29.55
N LYS A 434 27.29 99.90 30.84
CA LYS A 434 26.74 100.74 31.92
C LYS A 434 27.41 102.12 31.99
N LYS A 435 28.72 102.20 31.82
CA LYS A 435 29.46 103.48 31.75
C LYS A 435 29.04 104.31 30.53
N ASN A 436 28.94 103.68 29.36
CA ASN A 436 28.50 104.33 28.13
C ASN A 436 27.06 104.84 28.26
N VAL A 437 26.14 104.04 28.79
CA VAL A 437 24.75 104.45 29.05
C VAL A 437 24.70 105.66 29.99
N ARG A 438 25.51 105.68 31.07
CA ARG A 438 25.60 106.85 31.97
C ARG A 438 26.09 108.10 31.23
N ASN A 439 27.10 107.97 30.36
CA ASN A 439 27.62 109.09 29.56
C ASN A 439 26.57 109.61 28.56
N HIS A 440 25.88 108.73 27.85
CA HIS A 440 24.80 109.12 26.95
C HIS A 440 23.65 109.81 27.72
N ARG A 441 23.26 109.30 28.90
CA ARG A 441 22.27 109.97 29.76
C ARG A 441 22.71 111.36 30.22
N LYS A 442 24.00 111.57 30.51
CA LYS A 442 24.53 112.92 30.81
C LYS A 442 24.40 113.83 29.60
N LYS A 443 24.82 113.38 28.42
CA LYS A 443 24.73 114.14 27.18
C LYS A 443 23.29 114.49 26.78
N ILE A 444 22.35 113.56 26.99
CA ILE A 444 20.90 113.82 26.82
C ILE A 444 20.42 114.91 27.79
N ARG A 445 20.87 114.91 29.05
CA ARG A 445 20.50 115.97 30.00
C ARG A 445 21.06 117.33 29.61
N GLU A 446 22.30 117.38 29.12
CA GLU A 446 22.91 118.60 28.59
C GLU A 446 22.16 119.13 27.37
N LEU A 447 21.86 118.26 26.40
CA LEU A 447 21.08 118.62 25.22
C LEU A 447 19.67 119.11 25.58
N LYS A 448 18.98 118.46 26.53
CA LYS A 448 17.67 118.92 27.02
C LYS A 448 17.75 120.32 27.64
N LYS A 449 18.80 120.63 28.41
CA LYS A 449 19.02 121.99 28.94
C LYS A 449 19.25 123.00 27.81
N CYS A 450 20.06 122.63 26.81
CA CYS A 450 20.29 123.49 25.64
C CYS A 450 19.01 123.73 24.83
N ILE A 451 18.16 122.72 24.67
CA ILE A 451 16.86 122.84 24.01
C ILE A 451 15.97 123.83 24.77
N LEU A 452 15.84 123.68 26.10
CA LEU A 452 15.04 124.61 26.93
C LEU A 452 15.54 126.06 26.82
N LEU A 453 16.86 126.28 26.86
CA LEU A 453 17.44 127.61 26.67
C LEU A 453 17.15 128.18 25.28
N LYS A 454 17.19 127.35 24.24
CA LYS A 454 16.87 127.75 22.86
C LYS A 454 15.38 127.98 22.65
N GLU A 455 14.50 127.21 23.30
CA GLU A 455 13.06 127.44 23.31
C GLU A 455 12.72 128.77 23.98
N GLN A 456 13.38 129.10 25.10
CA GLN A 456 13.22 130.37 25.78
C GLN A 456 13.71 131.55 24.94
N ALA A 457 14.89 131.44 24.32
CA ALA A 457 15.37 132.44 23.37
C ALA A 457 14.45 132.60 22.15
N ASN A 458 13.92 131.50 21.60
CA ASN A 458 12.95 131.55 20.51
C ASN A 458 11.63 132.21 20.93
N TYR A 459 11.20 132.02 22.18
CA TYR A 459 10.02 132.68 22.72
C TYR A 459 10.23 134.19 22.86
N GLU A 460 11.39 134.61 23.36
CA GLU A 460 11.79 136.04 23.42
C GLU A 460 11.81 136.67 22.02
N LEU A 461 12.48 136.03 21.06
CA LEU A 461 12.50 136.47 19.66
C LEU A 461 11.10 136.52 19.05
N SER A 462 10.22 135.59 19.41
CA SER A 462 8.81 135.60 18.96
C SER A 462 8.02 136.77 19.56
N LEU A 463 8.37 137.19 20.79
CA LEU A 463 7.79 138.37 21.43
C LEU A 463 8.26 139.64 20.73
N GLU A 464 9.56 139.77 20.48
CA GLU A 464 10.16 140.88 19.72
C GLU A 464 9.56 140.97 18.31
N LEU A 465 9.34 139.84 17.63
CA LEU A 465 8.69 139.82 16.32
C LEU A 465 7.25 140.36 16.38
N LYS A 466 6.50 140.05 17.43
CA LYS A 466 5.14 140.59 17.62
C LYS A 466 5.18 142.10 17.87
N GLU A 467 6.13 142.58 18.66
CA GLU A 467 6.29 144.01 18.96
C GLU A 467 6.75 144.80 17.72
N MET A 468 7.68 144.23 16.93
CA MET A 468 8.03 144.77 15.61
C MET A 468 6.84 144.77 14.66
N LEU A 469 6.00 143.72 14.66
CA LEU A 469 4.81 143.67 13.80
C LEU A 469 3.83 144.79 14.16
N VAL A 470 3.62 145.05 15.45
CA VAL A 470 2.82 146.18 15.93
C VAL A 470 3.44 147.50 15.45
N SER A 471 4.75 147.70 15.68
CA SER A 471 5.47 148.90 15.23
C SER A 471 5.40 149.12 13.71
N VAL A 472 5.46 148.04 12.92
CA VAL A 472 5.33 148.08 11.46
C VAL A 472 3.89 148.35 11.06
N SER A 473 2.90 147.81 11.78
CA SER A 473 1.49 148.11 11.52
C SER A 473 1.14 149.56 11.85
N GLU A 474 1.68 150.12 12.94
CA GLU A 474 1.55 151.53 13.29
C GLU A 474 2.23 152.42 12.25
N ARG A 475 3.46 152.09 11.84
CA ARG A 475 4.14 152.81 10.75
C ARG A 475 3.39 152.67 9.42
N ARG A 476 2.79 151.52 9.13
CA ARG A 476 1.97 151.31 7.93
C ARG A 476 0.72 152.16 7.98
N HIS A 477 0.08 152.29 9.14
CA HIS A 477 -1.06 153.16 9.35
C HIS A 477 -0.70 154.64 9.21
N VAL A 478 0.49 155.06 9.70
CA VAL A 478 1.02 156.42 9.51
C VAL A 478 1.40 156.69 8.05
N PHE A 479 1.97 155.71 7.35
CA PHE A 479 2.28 155.82 5.91
C PHE A 479 1.02 155.84 5.04
N GLU A 480 -0.03 155.08 5.39
CA GLU A 480 -1.32 155.09 4.70
C GLU A 480 -2.09 156.39 4.95
N ALA A 481 -1.89 157.05 6.09
CA ALA A 481 -2.46 158.37 6.35
C ALA A 481 -1.74 159.53 5.63
N ALA A 482 -0.53 159.30 5.11
CA ALA A 482 0.34 160.34 4.54
C ALA A 482 0.47 160.31 2.99
N ASP A 483 -0.31 159.49 2.29
CA ASP A 483 -0.48 159.41 0.82
C ASP A 483 0.73 159.87 -0.05
N THR A 484 1.91 159.32 0.22
CA THR A 484 3.18 159.62 -0.49
C THR A 484 3.69 158.46 -1.35
N ARG A 485 2.83 157.45 -1.61
CA ARG A 485 3.19 156.26 -2.40
C ARG A 485 3.78 156.60 -3.76
N ASP A 486 3.22 157.59 -4.45
CA ASP A 486 3.61 157.94 -5.83
C ASP A 486 4.98 158.63 -5.96
N ILE A 487 5.51 159.24 -4.90
CA ILE A 487 6.81 159.94 -4.97
C ILE A 487 7.97 158.95 -4.76
N SER A 488 7.79 157.97 -3.87
CA SER A 488 8.85 157.00 -3.56
C SER A 488 9.13 156.04 -4.71
N GLU A 489 8.09 155.60 -5.44
CA GLU A 489 8.26 154.73 -6.60
C GLU A 489 8.96 155.43 -7.78
N LYS A 490 8.73 156.74 -7.97
CA LYS A 490 9.44 157.52 -8.99
C LYS A 490 10.93 157.66 -8.66
N MET A 491 11.29 157.88 -7.40
CA MET A 491 12.70 157.94 -6.99
C MET A 491 13.41 156.58 -7.07
N ALA A 492 12.72 155.49 -6.75
CA ALA A 492 13.27 154.14 -6.87
C ALA A 492 13.55 153.76 -8.33
N LYS A 493 12.65 154.11 -9.26
CA LYS A 493 12.85 153.90 -10.70
C LYS A 493 14.02 154.71 -11.27
N HIS A 494 14.20 155.97 -10.85
CA HIS A 494 15.33 156.79 -11.28
C HIS A 494 16.68 156.22 -10.80
N ARG A 495 16.77 155.81 -9.53
CA ARG A 495 18.00 155.19 -9.00
C ARG A 495 18.35 153.87 -9.69
N TYR A 496 17.36 153.07 -10.07
CA TYR A 496 17.62 151.83 -10.80
C TYR A 496 18.19 152.09 -12.20
N GLN A 497 17.74 153.15 -12.88
CA GLN A 497 18.30 153.57 -14.18
C GLN A 497 19.74 154.09 -14.05
N GLU A 498 20.07 154.84 -13.00
CA GLU A 498 21.44 155.29 -12.72
C GLU A 498 22.41 154.12 -12.46
N ILE A 499 21.96 153.10 -11.72
CA ILE A 499 22.78 151.90 -11.43
C ILE A 499 23.07 151.12 -12.72
N LEU A 500 22.11 151.04 -13.65
CA LEU A 500 22.33 150.39 -14.96
C LEU A 500 23.35 151.17 -15.82
N GLN A 501 23.31 152.51 -15.80
CA GLN A 501 24.31 153.33 -16.49
C GLN A 501 25.71 153.18 -15.87
N GLN A 502 25.83 153.15 -14.54
CA GLN A 502 27.10 152.89 -13.87
C GLN A 502 27.68 151.52 -14.21
N LYS A 503 26.85 150.49 -14.32
CA LYS A 503 27.30 149.13 -14.66
C LYS A 503 27.80 149.03 -16.11
N TYR A 504 27.16 149.75 -17.04
CA TYR A 504 27.60 149.82 -18.45
C TYR A 504 28.96 150.55 -18.60
N LEU A 505 29.14 151.67 -17.89
CA LEU A 505 30.40 152.43 -17.89
C LEU A 505 31.55 151.66 -17.23
N GLN A 506 31.28 150.90 -16.15
CA GLN A 506 32.29 150.02 -15.53
C GLN A 506 32.71 148.87 -16.46
N GLY A 507 31.81 148.36 -17.31
CA GLY A 507 32.14 147.34 -18.32
C GLY A 507 33.13 147.86 -19.36
N LEU A 508 32.88 149.04 -19.93
CA LEU A 508 33.77 149.71 -20.89
C LEU A 508 35.15 150.04 -20.29
N LEU A 509 35.19 150.47 -19.02
CA LEU A 509 36.44 150.70 -18.30
C LEU A 509 37.23 149.41 -18.09
N LYS A 510 36.57 148.28 -17.86
CA LYS A 510 37.23 146.98 -17.71
C LYS A 510 37.85 146.49 -19.01
N GLU A 511 37.13 146.58 -20.14
CA GLU A 511 37.68 146.25 -21.46
C GLU A 511 38.88 147.13 -21.83
N LYS A 512 38.82 148.43 -21.52
CA LYS A 512 39.96 149.33 -21.75
C LYS A 512 41.15 149.03 -20.83
N LYS A 513 40.89 148.55 -19.61
CA LYS A 513 41.93 148.14 -18.66
C LYS A 513 42.59 146.83 -19.08
N GLU A 514 41.82 145.86 -19.58
CA GLU A 514 42.36 144.62 -20.16
C GLU A 514 43.21 144.89 -21.41
N GLN A 515 42.80 145.83 -22.29
CA GLN A 515 43.63 146.24 -23.42
C GLN A 515 44.91 146.99 -23.00
N PHE A 516 44.89 147.70 -21.86
CA PHE A 516 46.07 148.38 -21.33
C PHE A 516 47.05 147.41 -20.65
N GLU A 517 46.54 146.41 -19.91
CA GLU A 517 47.36 145.36 -19.30
C GLU A 517 48.07 144.50 -20.36
N ILE A 518 47.40 144.21 -21.49
CA ILE A 518 48.01 143.48 -22.63
C ILE A 518 49.14 144.32 -23.29
N LEU A 519 48.97 145.64 -23.41
CA LEU A 519 50.00 146.53 -23.96
C LEU A 519 51.17 146.78 -22.99
N GLN A 520 50.96 146.60 -21.69
CA GLN A 520 51.99 146.77 -20.67
C GLN A 520 52.87 145.51 -20.51
N SER A 521 52.32 144.32 -20.81
CA SER A 521 53.09 143.07 -20.89
C SER A 521 54.01 142.94 -22.11
N ASP A 522 53.92 143.84 -23.10
CA ASP A 522 54.80 143.85 -24.28
C ASP A 522 56.01 144.82 -24.12
N LEU A 523 56.17 145.47 -22.96
CA LEU A 523 57.21 146.50 -22.71
C LEU A 523 58.07 146.26 -21.44
N GLU A 524 57.93 145.10 -20.80
CA GLU A 524 58.87 144.49 -19.82
C GLU A 524 59.20 143.07 -20.26
#